data_AF-A0A7S2KJ86-F1
#
_entry.id   AF-A0A7S2KJ86-F1
#
_cell.length_a   1.000
_cell.length_b   1.000
_cell.length_c   1.000
_cell.angle_alpha   90.00
_cell.angle_beta   90.00
_cell.angle_gamma   90.00
#
_symmetry.space_group_name_H-M   'P 1'
#
loop_
_entity.id
_entity.type
_entity.pdbx_description
1 polymer ?
#
loop_
_entity_poly.entity_id
_entity_poly.type
_entity_poly.pdbx_seq_one_letter_code
_entity_poly.pdbx_strand_id
1 'polypeptide(L)'
;NFGAPGGPNRVAWSDVSAFSATAIGVQTTLDDSPPSFTRLEVEDPTAYNTKLIVTFKLNEAGTAYCRATRTDSGETAGDVYINRILSAQWSAAYTTGTQTIEITKVESVDPATSIRDIEDTPIA
;
A
#
# COMPACT_ATOMS: atom_id res chain seq x y z
N ASN A 1 48.17 2.99 37.01
CA ASN A 1 47.61 2.18 38.11
C ASN A 1 46.21 1.79 37.70
N PHE A 2 45.99 0.55 37.26
CA PHE A 2 44.68 0.07 36.80
C PHE A 2 44.25 -1.07 37.71
N GLY A 3 43.65 -0.72 38.85
CA GLY A 3 42.98 -1.68 39.72
C GLY A 3 41.66 -2.11 39.09
N ALA A 4 41.42 -3.42 38.98
CA ALA A 4 40.12 -3.91 38.54
C ALA A 4 39.06 -3.53 39.59
N PRO A 5 37.89 -2.97 39.19
CA PRO A 5 36.82 -2.67 40.12
C PRO A 5 36.37 -3.94 40.86
N GLY A 6 36.18 -3.85 42.18
CA GLY A 6 35.91 -5.00 43.06
C GLY A 6 34.47 -5.53 43.04
N GLY A 7 33.58 -4.95 42.22
CA GLY A 7 32.19 -5.37 42.08
C GLY A 7 31.97 -6.28 40.87
N PRO A 8 30.88 -7.06 40.82
CA PRO A 8 30.58 -7.97 39.71
C PRO A 8 30.41 -7.25 38.36
N ASN A 9 30.06 -5.95 38.35
CA ASN A 9 29.95 -5.15 37.13
C ASN A 9 31.06 -4.08 37.08
N ARG A 10 31.83 -4.06 35.98
CA ARG A 10 33.01 -3.19 35.80
C ARG A 10 32.70 -1.82 35.19
N VAL A 11 31.46 -1.61 34.75
CA VAL A 11 30.98 -0.38 34.12
C VAL A 11 29.81 0.17 34.91
N ALA A 12 29.81 1.48 35.15
CA ALA A 12 28.68 2.15 35.79
C ALA A 12 27.54 2.34 34.79
N TRP A 13 26.31 2.41 35.27
CA TRP A 13 25.15 2.75 34.43
C TRP A 13 25.34 4.07 33.68
N SER A 14 26.02 5.04 34.30
CA SER A 14 26.40 6.31 33.66
C SER A 14 27.24 6.10 32.41
N ASP A 15 28.21 5.18 32.45
CA ASP A 15 29.10 4.89 31.32
C ASP A 15 28.32 4.26 30.16
N VAL A 16 27.40 3.34 30.49
CA VAL A 16 26.50 2.70 29.52
C VAL A 16 25.56 3.72 28.89
N SER A 17 24.96 4.59 29.70
CA SER A 17 24.04 5.63 29.22
C SER A 17 24.75 6.67 28.34
N ALA A 18 25.97 7.07 28.72
CA ALA A 18 26.79 7.99 27.94
C ALA A 18 27.20 7.36 26.60
N PHE A 19 27.67 6.11 26.62
CA PHE A 19 28.02 5.38 25.40
C PHE A 19 26.82 5.23 24.46
N SER A 20 25.67 4.82 24.99
CA SER A 20 24.43 4.69 24.20
C SER A 20 23.99 6.01 23.58
N ALA A 21 24.03 7.11 24.33
CA ALA A 21 23.54 8.41 23.86
C ALA A 21 24.52 9.14 22.91
N THR A 22 25.82 9.03 23.16
CA THR A 22 26.83 9.86 22.47
C THR A 22 27.66 9.09 21.45
N ALA A 23 27.99 7.83 21.70
CA ALA A 23 28.83 7.04 20.80
C ALA A 23 28.00 6.25 19.77
N ILE A 24 26.84 5.72 20.18
CA ILE A 24 25.95 4.98 19.28
C ILE A 24 24.92 5.93 18.64
N GLY A 25 24.42 6.92 19.38
CA GLY A 25 23.47 7.92 18.88
C GLY A 25 22.05 7.38 18.67
N VAL A 26 21.21 8.12 17.94
CA VAL A 26 19.83 7.71 17.64
C VAL A 26 19.84 6.45 16.79
N GLN A 27 19.21 5.39 17.29
CA GLN A 27 19.00 4.16 16.54
C GLN A 27 17.68 4.27 15.77
N THR A 28 17.76 4.27 14.44
CA THR A 28 16.60 4.19 13.55
C THR A 28 16.57 2.83 12.88
N THR A 29 15.41 2.19 12.84
CA THR A 29 15.17 1.01 12.01
C THR A 29 14.52 1.43 10.70
N LEU A 30 14.76 0.69 9.62
CA LEU A 30 13.95 0.82 8.41
C LEU A 30 12.52 0.37 8.74
N ASP A 31 11.53 1.16 8.38
CA ASP A 31 10.13 0.73 8.43
C ASP A 31 9.85 -0.17 7.22
N ASP A 32 9.45 -1.41 7.49
CA ASP A 32 9.08 -2.41 6.48
C ASP A 32 7.58 -2.73 6.55
N SER A 33 6.83 -1.95 7.32
CA SER A 33 5.38 -2.05 7.40
C SER A 33 4.78 -1.55 6.08
N PRO A 34 3.89 -2.32 5.43
CA PRO A 34 3.24 -1.84 4.21
C PRO A 34 2.18 -0.76 4.54
N PRO A 35 1.92 0.17 3.60
CA PRO A 35 0.82 1.12 3.73
C PRO A 35 -0.52 0.43 3.94
N SER A 36 -1.37 1.05 4.76
CA SER A 36 -2.73 0.60 5.06
C SER A 36 -3.77 1.65 4.68
N PHE A 37 -4.95 1.17 4.26
CA PHE A 37 -6.09 2.03 4.02
C PHE A 37 -6.73 2.46 5.35
N THR A 38 -6.73 3.77 5.60
CA THR A 38 -7.45 4.40 6.72
C THR A 38 -8.86 4.84 6.33
N ARG A 39 -9.12 4.92 5.02
CA ARG A 39 -10.44 5.09 4.40
C ARG A 39 -10.44 4.31 3.09
N LEU A 40 -11.53 3.62 2.81
CA LEU A 40 -11.77 2.95 1.53
C LEU A 40 -13.27 2.93 1.26
N GLU A 41 -13.69 3.69 0.27
CA GLU A 41 -15.09 3.87 -0.10
C GLU A 41 -15.21 3.90 -1.62
N VAL A 42 -16.34 3.42 -2.12
CA VAL A 42 -16.74 3.58 -3.52
C VAL A 42 -17.88 4.57 -3.51
N GLU A 43 -17.80 5.61 -4.35
CA GLU A 43 -18.93 6.52 -4.55
C GLU A 43 -20.11 5.75 -5.14
N ASP A 44 -21.33 6.27 -4.98
CA ASP A 44 -22.54 5.64 -5.54
C ASP A 44 -22.33 5.35 -7.03
N PRO A 45 -22.24 4.06 -7.44
CA PRO A 45 -21.94 3.71 -8.82
C PRO A 45 -23.10 4.07 -9.76
N THR A 46 -24.29 4.37 -9.24
CA THR A 46 -25.43 4.84 -10.05
C THR A 46 -25.34 6.33 -10.40
N ALA A 47 -24.45 7.09 -9.75
CA ALA A 47 -24.20 8.48 -10.10
C ALA A 47 -23.49 8.63 -11.45
N TYR A 48 -22.71 7.62 -11.85
CA TYR A 48 -21.99 7.58 -13.12
C TYR A 48 -22.07 6.20 -13.75
N ASN A 49 -22.83 6.06 -14.83
CA ASN A 49 -22.94 4.77 -15.55
C ASN A 49 -21.66 4.40 -16.32
N THR A 50 -20.69 5.31 -16.46
CA THR A 50 -19.48 5.09 -17.27
C THR A 50 -18.21 4.89 -16.46
N LYS A 51 -18.26 5.06 -15.13
CA LYS A 51 -17.07 4.95 -14.27
C LYS A 51 -17.40 4.58 -12.83
N LEU A 52 -16.46 3.91 -12.18
CA LEU A 52 -16.42 3.74 -10.73
C LEU A 52 -15.42 4.74 -10.15
N ILE A 53 -15.80 5.38 -9.05
CA ILE A 53 -14.93 6.32 -8.35
C ILE A 53 -14.61 5.73 -6.98
N VAL A 54 -13.35 5.36 -6.78
CA VAL A 54 -12.84 4.80 -5.53
C VAL A 54 -12.12 5.91 -4.76
N THR A 55 -12.64 6.26 -3.59
CA THR A 55 -12.01 7.24 -2.68
C THR A 55 -11.35 6.51 -1.53
N PHE A 56 -10.07 6.80 -1.30
CA PHE A 56 -9.30 6.16 -0.24
C PHE A 56 -8.32 7.12 0.43
N LYS A 57 -7.75 6.67 1.55
CA LYS A 57 -6.66 7.37 2.24
C LYS A 57 -5.65 6.38 2.77
N LEU A 58 -4.39 6.58 2.45
CA LEU A 58 -3.27 5.80 3.01
C LEU A 58 -2.75 6.47 4.30
N ASN A 59 -2.31 5.65 5.27
CA ASN A 59 -1.61 6.12 6.47
C ASN A 59 -0.21 6.69 6.14
N GLU A 60 0.41 6.23 5.06
CA GLU A 60 1.72 6.65 4.55
C GLU A 60 1.74 6.68 3.01
N ALA A 61 2.82 7.19 2.41
CA ALA A 61 2.94 7.19 0.95
C ALA A 61 3.04 5.75 0.43
N GLY A 62 2.32 5.45 -0.65
CA GLY A 62 2.24 4.08 -1.15
C GLY A 62 1.59 3.98 -2.52
N THR A 63 1.61 2.78 -3.10
CA THR A 63 0.96 2.50 -4.38
C THR A 63 -0.35 1.77 -4.12
N ALA A 64 -1.46 2.35 -4.57
CA ALA A 64 -2.75 1.66 -4.56
C ALA A 64 -2.94 0.97 -5.91
N TYR A 65 -3.42 -0.28 -5.86
CA TYR A 65 -3.76 -1.08 -7.03
C TYR A 65 -5.24 -1.45 -6.94
N CYS A 66 -5.91 -1.45 -8.08
CA CYS A 66 -7.34 -1.74 -8.17
C CYS A 66 -7.62 -2.67 -9.35
N ARG A 67 -8.74 -3.39 -9.25
CA ARG A 67 -9.35 -4.13 -10.35
C ARG A 67 -10.86 -4.07 -10.13
N ALA A 68 -11.60 -3.65 -11.15
CA ALA A 68 -13.05 -3.79 -11.13
C ALA A 68 -13.43 -5.23 -11.46
N THR A 69 -14.45 -5.74 -10.78
CA THR A 69 -15.05 -7.05 -11.07
C THR A 69 -16.54 -6.85 -11.30
N ARG A 70 -17.08 -7.58 -12.27
CA ARG A 70 -18.53 -7.60 -12.47
C ARG A 70 -19.16 -8.51 -11.43
N THR A 71 -20.29 -8.09 -10.87
CA THR A 71 -21.04 -8.88 -9.88
C THR A 71 -21.61 -10.18 -10.45
N ASP A 72 -21.80 -10.25 -11.77
CA ASP A 72 -22.31 -11.43 -12.50
C ASP A 72 -21.19 -12.38 -12.99
N SER A 73 -19.93 -12.08 -12.70
CA SER A 73 -18.80 -12.92 -13.13
C SER A 73 -18.66 -14.24 -12.35
N GLY A 74 -19.34 -14.35 -11.20
CA GLY A 74 -19.16 -15.47 -10.26
C GLY A 74 -17.84 -15.43 -9.48
N GLU A 75 -16.99 -14.42 -9.70
CA GLU A 75 -15.76 -14.23 -8.94
C GLU A 75 -16.07 -13.83 -7.50
N THR A 76 -15.51 -14.57 -6.56
CA THR A 76 -15.57 -14.26 -5.13
C THR A 76 -14.27 -13.59 -4.66
N ALA A 77 -14.24 -13.11 -3.42
CA ALA A 77 -13.01 -12.60 -2.81
C ALA A 77 -11.85 -13.63 -2.84
N GLY A 78 -12.15 -14.93 -2.88
CA GLY A 78 -11.13 -15.99 -2.99
C GLY A 78 -10.52 -16.12 -4.39
N ASP A 79 -11.17 -15.59 -5.43
CA ASP A 79 -10.76 -15.69 -6.83
C ASP A 79 -9.97 -14.45 -7.31
N VAL A 80 -9.82 -13.44 -6.44
CA VAL A 80 -9.09 -12.20 -6.69
C VAL A 80 -7.67 -12.31 -6.15
N TYR A 81 -6.80 -12.95 -6.95
CA TYR A 81 -5.37 -13.04 -6.65
C TYR A 81 -4.60 -11.77 -7.04
N ILE A 82 -3.47 -11.51 -6.37
CA ILE A 82 -2.63 -10.31 -6.57
C ILE A 82 -2.24 -10.12 -8.04
N ASN A 83 -1.85 -11.18 -8.74
CA ASN A 83 -1.48 -11.11 -10.16
C ASN A 83 -2.61 -10.56 -11.05
N ARG A 84 -3.88 -10.86 -10.71
CA ARG A 84 -5.04 -10.34 -11.43
C ARG A 84 -5.25 -8.85 -11.17
N ILE A 85 -5.05 -8.41 -9.94
CA ILE A 85 -5.09 -6.98 -9.57
C ILE A 85 -4.00 -6.22 -10.33
N LEU A 86 -2.77 -6.75 -10.34
CA LEU A 86 -1.65 -6.13 -11.05
C LEU A 86 -1.88 -6.07 -12.58
N SER A 87 -2.47 -7.13 -13.17
CA SER A 87 -2.74 -7.16 -14.60
C SER A 87 -3.84 -6.20 -15.05
N ALA A 88 -4.72 -5.76 -14.14
CA ALA A 88 -5.76 -4.79 -14.47
C ALA A 88 -5.21 -3.39 -14.73
N GLN A 89 -3.94 -3.12 -14.39
CA GLN A 89 -3.23 -1.86 -14.67
C GLN A 89 -3.91 -0.59 -14.13
N TRP A 90 -4.79 -0.70 -13.15
CA TRP A 90 -5.29 0.44 -12.39
C TRP A 90 -4.43 0.66 -11.15
N SER A 91 -3.34 1.42 -11.28
CA SER A 91 -2.50 1.78 -10.14
C SER A 91 -1.81 3.13 -10.29
N ALA A 92 -1.50 3.76 -9.17
CA ALA A 92 -0.59 4.90 -9.12
C ALA A 92 0.07 5.02 -7.75
N ALA A 93 1.14 5.80 -7.67
CA ALA A 93 1.76 6.19 -6.41
C ALA A 93 0.99 7.38 -5.81
N TYR A 94 0.70 7.31 -4.52
CA TYR A 94 -0.07 8.28 -3.78
C TYR A 94 0.68 8.77 -2.55
N THR A 95 0.52 10.05 -2.24
CA THR A 95 0.97 10.61 -0.96
C THR A 95 -0.09 10.39 0.11
N THR A 96 0.22 10.78 1.35
CA THR A 96 -0.78 10.84 2.41
C THR A 96 -1.91 11.81 2.05
N GLY A 97 -3.12 11.55 2.55
CA GLY A 97 -4.31 12.36 2.29
C GLY A 97 -5.41 11.60 1.54
N THR A 98 -6.54 12.27 1.30
CA THR A 98 -7.65 11.69 0.53
C THR A 98 -7.32 11.72 -0.96
N GLN A 99 -7.44 10.56 -1.60
CA GLN A 99 -7.11 10.32 -2.99
C GLN A 99 -8.27 9.62 -3.68
N THR A 100 -8.28 9.70 -5.01
CA THR A 100 -9.34 9.13 -5.84
C THR A 100 -8.75 8.41 -7.04
N ILE A 101 -9.27 7.21 -7.34
CA ILE A 101 -9.03 6.49 -8.60
C ILE A 101 -10.34 6.43 -9.37
N GLU A 102 -10.33 6.93 -10.60
CA GLU A 102 -11.45 6.75 -11.54
C GLU A 102 -11.18 5.52 -12.41
N ILE A 103 -12.08 4.53 -12.36
CA ILE A 103 -12.01 3.28 -13.11
C ILE A 103 -13.08 3.33 -14.19
N THR A 104 -12.67 3.48 -15.46
CA THR A 104 -13.59 3.61 -16.60
C THR A 104 -13.80 2.30 -17.36
N LYS A 105 -12.98 1.28 -17.08
CA LYS A 105 -13.00 -0.05 -17.71
C LYS A 105 -12.60 -1.10 -16.69
N VAL A 106 -12.96 -2.36 -16.96
CA VAL A 106 -12.60 -3.51 -16.08
C VAL A 106 -11.07 -3.62 -15.92
N GLU A 107 -10.33 -3.37 -16.98
CA GLU A 107 -8.87 -3.36 -17.02
C GLU A 107 -8.40 -2.12 -17.82
N SER A 108 -7.29 -1.51 -17.43
CA SER A 108 -6.63 -0.40 -18.14
C SER A 108 -5.51 -0.90 -19.07
N VAL A 109 -5.68 -2.08 -19.65
CA VAL A 109 -4.77 -2.62 -20.67
C VAL A 109 -5.09 -2.01 -22.03
N ASP A 110 -4.07 -1.72 -22.83
CA ASP A 110 -4.24 -1.31 -24.22
C ASP A 110 -4.76 -2.49 -25.05
N PRO A 111 -5.98 -2.41 -25.61
CA PRO A 111 -6.55 -3.49 -26.42
C PRO A 111 -5.67 -3.85 -27.62
N ALA A 112 -4.92 -2.90 -28.18
CA ALA A 112 -4.05 -3.14 -29.34
C ALA A 112 -2.82 -4.01 -29.03
N THR A 113 -2.48 -4.14 -27.75
CA THR A 113 -1.32 -4.92 -27.28
C THR A 113 -1.71 -6.18 -26.50
N SER A 114 -3.01 -6.38 -26.30
CA SER A 114 -3.56 -7.52 -25.56
C SER A 114 -4.20 -8.51 -26.52
N ILE A 115 -3.81 -9.78 -26.44
CA ILE A 115 -4.47 -10.88 -27.17
C ILE A 115 -5.82 -11.29 -26.56
N ARG A 116 -6.28 -10.57 -25.52
CA ARG A 116 -7.57 -10.82 -24.90
C ARG A 116 -8.64 -10.15 -25.75
N ASP A 117 -9.63 -10.92 -26.19
CA ASP A 117 -10.84 -10.44 -26.86
C ASP A 117 -11.65 -9.57 -25.88
N ILE A 118 -11.19 -8.34 -25.65
CA ILE A 118 -11.92 -7.31 -24.93
C ILE A 118 -12.80 -6.64 -25.98
N GLU A 119 -14.07 -7.05 -26.05
CA GLU A 119 -15.07 -6.18 -26.63
C GLU A 119 -15.01 -4.86 -25.84
N ASP A 120 -14.78 -3.74 -26.52
CA ASP A 120 -14.86 -2.39 -25.95
C ASP A 120 -16.33 -2.02 -25.71
N THR A 121 -17.08 -2.91 -25.08
CA THR A 121 -18.45 -2.65 -24.66
C THR A 121 -18.36 -1.71 -23.46
N PRO A 122 -18.91 -0.49 -23.56
CA PRO A 122 -18.97 0.42 -22.43
C PRO A 122 -19.64 -0.30 -21.26
N ILE A 123 -19.14 -0.04 -20.04
CA ILE A 123 -19.92 -0.34 -18.83
C ILE A 123 -21.22 0.43 -19.00
N ALA A 124 -22.34 -0.30 -19.03
CA ALA A 124 -23.69 0.22 -19.20
C ALA A 124 -24.37 0.37 -17.84
#